data_AF-A0A7S3M059-F1
#
_entry.id   AF-A0A7S3M059-F1
#
_cell.length_a   1.000
_cell.length_b   1.000
_cell.length_c   1.000
_cell.angle_alpha   90.00
_cell.angle_beta   90.00
_cell.angle_gamma   90.00
#
_symmetry.space_group_name_H-M   'P 1'
#
loop_
_entity.id
_entity.type
_entity.pdbx_description
1 polymer ?
#
loop_
_entity_poly.entity_id
_entity_poly.type
_entity_poly.pdbx_seq_one_letter_code
_entity_poly.pdbx_strand_id
1 'polypeptide(L)'
;PMGFIEGLPGFLQGAVEPLAFGAVQQALKMKVDFDTELVWERSEYDGSKILQVRAMPQVPIVRHPYTGEPAWWGSMHSHSEFLRSEREKVYGDEGLTETTGASRINKTDVYYADTSQKVENDRLKELDEVTMRCAVPVKMKEGDMVLLDNYLVMHGRCPFEGTRKHAVTWFKSPDYTKAEA
;
A
#
# COMPACT_ATOMS: atom_id res chain seq x y z
N PRO A 1 -4.60 -17.11 8.88
CA PRO A 1 -4.78 -17.61 10.26
C PRO A 1 -3.99 -18.91 10.49
N MET A 2 -3.05 -18.89 11.44
CA MET A 2 -2.19 -20.05 11.77
C MET A 2 -2.58 -20.69 13.11
N GLY A 3 -3.78 -20.36 13.63
CA GLY A 3 -4.27 -20.83 14.93
C GLY A 3 -4.35 -22.36 15.09
N PHE A 4 -4.37 -23.13 13.98
CA PHE A 4 -4.31 -24.60 14.05
C PHE A 4 -2.99 -25.11 14.65
N ILE A 5 -1.90 -24.35 14.54
CA ILE A 5 -0.59 -24.71 15.11
C ILE A 5 -0.67 -24.71 16.64
N GLU A 6 -1.46 -23.83 17.23
CA GLU A 6 -1.60 -23.72 18.69
C GLU A 6 -2.34 -24.90 19.32
N GLY A 7 -3.18 -25.58 18.53
CA GLY A 7 -3.84 -26.82 18.94
C GLY A 7 -2.94 -28.06 18.94
N LEU A 8 -1.71 -27.97 18.43
CA LEU A 8 -0.78 -29.10 18.39
C LEU A 8 -0.05 -29.27 19.72
N PRO A 9 0.32 -30.51 20.11
CA PRO A 9 1.27 -30.75 21.19
C PRO A 9 2.56 -29.94 21.01
N GLY A 10 3.12 -29.37 22.09
CA GLY A 10 4.25 -28.42 22.01
C GLY A 10 5.49 -28.95 21.28
N PHE A 11 5.75 -30.26 21.31
CA PHE A 11 6.84 -30.87 20.55
C PHE A 11 6.63 -30.84 19.03
N LEU A 12 5.37 -30.83 18.57
CA LEU A 12 5.02 -30.67 17.16
C LEU A 12 5.00 -29.19 16.75
N GLN A 13 4.64 -28.27 17.65
CA GLN A 13 4.68 -26.84 17.38
C GLN A 13 6.10 -26.39 16.96
N GLY A 14 7.13 -26.84 17.68
CA GLY A 14 8.53 -26.52 17.36
C GLY A 14 9.01 -27.02 15.99
N ALA A 15 8.36 -28.03 15.40
CA ALA A 15 8.68 -28.53 14.06
C ALA A 15 7.80 -27.90 12.97
N VAL A 16 6.54 -27.60 13.28
CA VAL A 16 5.56 -27.08 12.32
C VAL A 16 5.74 -25.59 12.08
N GLU A 17 6.11 -24.80 13.09
CA GLU A 17 6.31 -23.35 12.95
C GLU A 17 7.40 -22.97 11.93
N PRO A 18 8.62 -23.55 11.95
CA PRO A 18 9.64 -23.24 10.96
C PRO A 18 9.25 -23.66 9.54
N LEU A 19 8.54 -24.79 9.39
CA LEU A 19 8.06 -25.27 8.08
C LEU A 19 7.00 -24.34 7.50
N ALA A 20 6.04 -23.94 8.33
CA ALA A 20 5.03 -22.95 7.98
C ALA A 20 5.64 -21.61 7.58
N PHE A 21 6.59 -21.11 8.39
CA PHE A 21 7.31 -19.88 8.11
C PHE A 21 8.04 -19.94 6.76
N GLY A 22 8.80 -21.03 6.51
CA GLY A 22 9.53 -21.23 5.26
C GLY A 22 8.62 -21.32 4.03
N ALA A 23 7.48 -22.01 4.14
CA ALA A 23 6.51 -22.11 3.06
C ALA A 23 5.89 -20.75 2.69
N VAL A 24 5.52 -19.95 3.70
CA VAL A 24 4.98 -18.59 3.48
C VAL A 24 6.05 -17.67 2.90
N GLN A 25 7.28 -17.71 3.41
CA GLN A 25 8.39 -16.93 2.88
C GLN A 25 8.67 -17.23 1.40
N GLN A 26 8.64 -18.51 1.01
CA GLN A 26 8.83 -18.91 -0.38
C GLN A 26 7.67 -18.43 -1.27
N ALA A 27 6.43 -18.52 -0.79
CA ALA A 27 5.27 -18.02 -1.52
C ALA A 27 5.30 -16.50 -1.73
N LEU A 28 5.80 -15.74 -0.74
CA LEU A 28 5.95 -14.29 -0.85
C LEU A 28 7.01 -13.89 -1.87
N LYS A 29 8.18 -14.54 -1.87
CA LYS A 29 9.24 -14.29 -2.87
C LYS A 29 8.78 -14.49 -4.31
N MET A 30 7.76 -15.32 -4.55
CA MET A 30 7.20 -15.53 -5.88
C MET A 30 6.13 -14.52 -6.28
N LYS A 31 5.58 -13.74 -5.34
CA LYS A 31 4.44 -12.83 -5.56
C LYS A 31 4.75 -11.36 -5.29
N VAL A 32 5.79 -11.07 -4.52
CA VAL A 32 6.09 -9.74 -4.01
C VAL A 32 7.52 -9.39 -4.38
N ASP A 33 7.68 -8.35 -5.21
CA ASP A 33 8.98 -7.87 -5.71
C ASP A 33 9.67 -6.87 -4.76
N PHE A 34 9.30 -6.84 -3.48
CA PHE A 34 9.91 -5.97 -2.48
C PHE A 34 10.26 -6.73 -1.20
N ASP A 35 11.25 -6.21 -0.48
CA ASP A 35 11.72 -6.80 0.77
C ASP A 35 10.61 -6.79 1.82
N THR A 36 10.35 -7.98 2.37
CA THR A 36 9.32 -8.21 3.39
C THR A 36 9.92 -8.94 4.58
N GLU A 37 9.45 -8.57 5.76
CA GLU A 37 9.71 -9.27 7.01
C GLU A 37 8.49 -10.10 7.39
N LEU A 38 8.72 -11.30 7.90
CA LEU A 38 7.68 -12.18 8.44
C LEU A 38 7.77 -12.17 9.96
N VAL A 39 6.67 -11.78 10.61
CA VAL A 39 6.61 -11.64 12.07
C VAL A 39 5.44 -12.46 12.61
N TRP A 40 5.69 -13.19 13.69
CA TRP A 40 4.62 -13.85 14.44
C TRP A 40 3.92 -12.82 15.33
N GLU A 41 2.61 -12.72 15.19
CA GLU A 41 1.77 -11.82 15.98
C GLU A 41 0.56 -12.54 16.57
N ARG A 42 -0.14 -11.84 17.48
CA ARG A 42 -1.42 -12.24 18.02
C ARG A 42 -2.51 -11.45 17.30
N SER A 43 -3.48 -12.17 16.74
CA SER A 43 -4.67 -11.60 16.12
C SER A 43 -5.45 -10.74 17.13
N GLU A 44 -5.77 -9.50 16.77
CA GLU A 44 -6.63 -8.62 17.60
C GLU A 44 -8.10 -9.11 17.65
N TYR A 45 -8.52 -9.98 16.74
CA TYR A 45 -9.89 -10.49 16.66
C TYR A 45 -10.16 -11.64 17.64
N ASP A 46 -9.27 -12.63 17.68
CA ASP A 46 -9.46 -13.89 18.42
C ASP A 46 -8.26 -14.30 19.27
N GLY A 47 -7.20 -13.48 19.32
CA GLY A 47 -5.97 -13.78 20.05
C GLY A 47 -5.13 -14.92 19.46
N SER A 48 -5.54 -15.50 18.32
CA SER A 48 -4.83 -16.61 17.70
C SER A 48 -3.47 -16.18 17.17
N LYS A 49 -2.52 -17.12 17.14
CA LYS A 49 -1.21 -16.88 16.52
C LYS A 49 -1.37 -16.75 15.00
N ILE A 50 -0.90 -15.62 14.47
CA ILE A 50 -0.90 -15.31 13.05
C ILE A 50 0.52 -15.01 12.58
N LEU A 51 0.77 -15.30 11.31
CA LEU A 51 2.01 -14.91 10.65
C LEU A 51 1.69 -13.70 9.77
N GLN A 52 2.25 -12.55 10.13
CA GLN A 52 2.04 -11.28 9.45
C GLN A 52 3.22 -10.97 8.54
N VAL A 53 2.92 -10.40 7.37
CA VAL A 53 3.91 -9.90 6.44
C VAL A 53 4.02 -8.39 6.62
N ARG A 54 5.21 -7.91 6.91
CA ARG A 54 5.51 -6.48 7.05
C ARG A 54 6.38 -6.04 5.90
N ALA A 55 6.02 -4.94 5.26
CA ALA A 55 6.93 -4.26 4.36
C ALA A 55 8.05 -3.62 5.18
N MET A 56 9.27 -3.58 4.63
CA MET A 56 10.36 -2.84 5.25
C MET A 56 9.99 -1.35 5.45
N PRO A 57 10.51 -0.68 6.49
CA PRO A 57 10.28 0.75 6.69
C PRO A 57 10.66 1.55 5.44
N GLN A 58 9.74 2.40 4.98
CA GLN A 58 9.94 3.25 3.79
C GLN A 58 10.07 4.71 4.21
N VAL A 59 10.95 5.44 3.53
CA VAL A 59 11.06 6.89 3.73
C VAL A 59 9.91 7.56 2.95
N PRO A 60 8.99 8.29 3.62
CA PRO A 60 7.81 8.84 2.98
C PRO A 60 8.09 10.14 2.21
N ILE A 61 9.33 10.65 2.27
CA ILE A 61 9.76 11.88 1.60
C ILE A 61 10.97 11.56 0.74
N VAL A 62 10.84 11.79 -0.57
CA VAL A 62 11.96 11.73 -1.52
C VAL A 62 12.33 13.14 -1.94
N ARG A 63 13.54 13.31 -2.48
CA ARG A 63 13.93 14.58 -3.11
C ARG A 63 13.78 14.46 -4.61
N HIS A 64 13.17 15.45 -5.23
CA HIS A 64 13.09 15.52 -6.68
C HIS A 64 14.50 15.55 -7.29
N PRO A 65 14.83 14.68 -8.26
CA PRO A 65 16.22 14.51 -8.73
C PRO A 65 16.80 15.74 -9.45
N TYR A 66 15.95 16.63 -9.97
CA TYR A 66 16.36 17.88 -10.61
C TYR A 66 16.31 19.09 -9.64
N THR A 67 15.12 19.44 -9.17
CA THR A 67 14.90 20.62 -8.29
C THR A 67 15.37 20.43 -6.85
N GLY A 68 15.56 19.21 -6.37
CA GLY A 68 15.92 18.91 -4.98
C GLY A 68 14.79 19.12 -3.95
N GLU A 69 13.60 19.54 -4.41
CA GLU A 69 12.44 19.80 -3.56
C GLU A 69 11.95 18.51 -2.89
N PRO A 70 11.52 18.59 -1.62
CA PRO A 70 10.94 17.43 -0.93
C PRO A 70 9.57 17.10 -1.52
N ALA A 71 9.36 15.84 -1.86
CA ALA A 71 8.11 15.33 -2.38
C ALA A 71 7.60 14.15 -1.54
N TRP A 72 6.29 14.12 -1.32
CA TRP A 72 5.64 13.03 -0.60
C TRP A 72 5.59 11.76 -1.49
N TRP A 73 6.22 10.69 -1.02
CA TRP A 73 6.28 9.38 -1.67
C TRP A 73 5.59 8.26 -0.87
N GLY A 74 4.87 8.64 0.20
CA GLY A 74 4.20 7.69 1.07
C GLY A 74 2.86 7.22 0.51
N SER A 75 2.56 5.93 0.65
CA SER A 75 1.30 5.35 0.16
C SER A 75 0.22 5.18 1.24
N MET A 76 0.44 5.73 2.44
CA MET A 76 -0.45 5.57 3.61
C MET A 76 -1.86 6.10 3.36
N HIS A 77 -2.01 7.18 2.59
CA HIS A 77 -3.29 7.76 2.23
C HIS A 77 -4.17 6.80 1.39
N SER A 78 -3.58 5.86 0.63
CA SER A 78 -4.30 4.95 -0.26
C SER A 78 -4.38 3.50 0.24
N HIS A 79 -3.36 3.03 0.97
CA HIS A 79 -3.26 1.64 1.46
C HIS A 79 -3.65 1.42 2.92
N SER A 80 -3.85 2.49 3.70
CA SER A 80 -4.34 2.36 5.08
C SER A 80 -5.68 1.64 5.12
N GLU A 81 -5.77 0.55 5.89
CA GLU A 81 -7.02 -0.18 6.09
C GLU A 81 -8.10 0.71 6.70
N PHE A 82 -7.73 1.53 7.69
CA PHE A 82 -8.63 2.48 8.31
C PHE A 82 -9.27 3.43 7.27
N LEU A 83 -8.46 4.13 6.47
CA LEU A 83 -8.97 5.08 5.47
C LEU A 83 -9.77 4.40 4.36
N ARG A 84 -9.40 3.17 3.96
CA ARG A 84 -10.17 2.39 2.99
C ARG A 84 -11.55 2.04 3.55
N SER A 85 -11.61 1.54 4.79
CA SER A 85 -12.87 1.22 5.45
C SER A 85 -13.79 2.45 5.58
N GLU A 86 -13.23 3.63 5.84
CA GLU A 86 -14.00 4.88 5.87
C GLU A 86 -14.55 5.25 4.49
N ARG A 87 -13.76 5.09 3.43
CA ARG A 87 -14.23 5.33 2.05
C ARG A 87 -15.28 4.31 1.59
N GLU A 88 -15.14 3.05 1.98
CA GLU A 88 -16.14 1.99 1.70
C GLU A 88 -17.50 2.33 2.31
N LYS A 89 -17.55 2.91 3.51
CA LYS A 89 -18.81 3.40 4.11
C LYS A 89 -19.48 4.51 3.32
N VAL A 90 -18.71 5.33 2.61
CA VAL A 90 -19.21 6.48 1.83
C VAL A 90 -19.68 6.04 0.44
N TYR A 91 -18.89 5.22 -0.25
CA TYR A 91 -19.13 4.86 -1.65
C TYR A 91 -19.78 3.48 -1.84
N GLY A 92 -19.95 2.71 -0.76
CA GLY A 92 -20.45 1.32 -0.78
C GLY A 92 -19.41 0.33 -1.32
N ASP A 93 -19.65 -0.96 -1.05
CA ASP A 93 -18.79 -2.06 -1.52
C ASP A 93 -18.65 -2.09 -3.06
N GLU A 94 -19.71 -1.69 -3.77
CA GLU A 94 -19.74 -1.65 -5.24
C GLU A 94 -18.96 -0.44 -5.82
N GLY A 95 -18.86 0.68 -5.10
CA GLY A 95 -18.16 1.89 -5.56
C GLY A 95 -16.64 1.74 -5.55
N LEU A 96 -16.12 0.85 -4.71
CA LEU A 96 -14.69 0.51 -4.61
C LEU A 96 -14.43 -0.93 -5.07
N THR A 97 -15.30 -1.47 -5.94
CA THR A 97 -15.23 -2.88 -6.40
C THR A 97 -13.79 -3.23 -6.78
N GLU A 98 -13.24 -4.16 -6.00
CA GLU A 98 -11.88 -4.68 -6.09
C GLU A 98 -11.61 -5.23 -7.50
N THR A 99 -10.87 -4.48 -8.32
CA THR A 99 -10.62 -4.87 -9.72
C THR A 99 -9.55 -5.96 -9.86
N THR A 100 -8.77 -6.27 -8.81
CA THR A 100 -7.68 -7.27 -8.87
C THR A 100 -7.49 -7.98 -7.52
N GLY A 101 -6.91 -9.18 -7.53
CA GLY A 101 -6.52 -9.87 -6.29
C GLY A 101 -5.44 -9.13 -5.47
N ALA A 102 -4.68 -8.22 -6.08
CA ALA A 102 -3.64 -7.42 -5.42
C ALA A 102 -4.23 -6.34 -4.51
N SER A 103 -5.39 -5.75 -4.85
CA SER A 103 -6.00 -4.70 -4.04
C SER A 103 -6.54 -5.21 -2.68
N ARG A 104 -6.84 -6.52 -2.58
CA ARG A 104 -7.21 -7.19 -1.30
C ARG A 104 -6.01 -7.40 -0.36
N ILE A 105 -4.80 -7.52 -0.92
CA ILE A 105 -3.56 -7.73 -0.15
C ILE A 105 -2.98 -6.38 0.32
N ASN A 106 -3.34 -5.28 -0.35
CA ASN A 106 -2.85 -3.93 -0.06
C ASN A 106 -3.70 -3.18 1.00
N LYS A 107 -4.51 -3.91 1.77
CA LYS A 107 -5.22 -3.42 2.95
C LYS A 107 -4.33 -3.64 4.16
N THR A 108 -3.62 -2.60 4.58
CA THR A 108 -2.56 -2.74 5.58
C THR A 108 -2.74 -1.77 6.73
N ASP A 109 -2.51 -2.26 7.94
CA ASP A 109 -2.22 -1.41 9.09
C ASP A 109 -0.93 -0.63 8.82
N VAL A 110 -0.91 0.63 9.24
CA VAL A 110 0.22 1.53 9.04
C VAL A 110 0.93 1.73 10.37
N TYR A 111 2.24 1.52 10.41
CA TYR A 111 3.07 1.65 11.60
C TYR A 111 4.16 2.70 11.40
N TYR A 112 4.65 3.25 12.51
CA TYR A 112 5.90 4.00 12.50
C TYR A 112 7.09 3.10 12.14
N ALA A 113 8.19 3.71 11.68
CA ALA A 113 9.36 2.99 11.16
C ALA A 113 10.03 2.08 12.20
N ASP A 114 9.91 2.39 13.49
CA ASP A 114 10.38 1.57 14.60
C ASP A 114 9.43 0.40 14.92
N THR A 115 8.28 0.33 14.24
CA THR A 115 7.21 -0.67 14.40
C THR A 115 6.62 -0.74 15.81
N SER A 116 6.93 0.23 16.67
CA SER A 116 6.49 0.21 18.08
C SER A 116 4.99 0.43 18.22
N GLN A 117 4.41 1.18 17.29
CA GLN A 117 3.04 1.67 17.36
C GLN A 117 2.41 1.81 15.96
N LYS A 118 1.10 1.54 15.88
CA LYS A 118 0.23 1.92 14.75
C LYS A 118 0.12 3.44 14.65
N VAL A 119 0.20 3.98 13.44
CA VAL A 119 -0.08 5.40 13.21
C VAL A 119 -1.52 5.69 13.61
N GLU A 120 -1.74 6.76 14.37
CA GLU A 120 -3.05 7.08 14.93
C GLU A 120 -4.06 7.43 13.82
N ASN A 121 -5.31 7.00 14.01
CA ASN A 121 -6.38 7.26 13.03
C ASN A 121 -6.56 8.75 12.73
N ASP A 122 -6.41 9.62 13.73
CA ASP A 122 -6.54 11.07 13.51
C ASP A 122 -5.39 11.64 12.65
N ARG A 123 -4.18 11.07 12.73
CA ARG A 123 -3.07 11.42 11.82
C ARG A 123 -3.34 10.96 10.40
N LEU A 124 -3.90 9.76 10.24
CA LEU A 124 -4.30 9.24 8.94
C LEU A 124 -5.39 10.11 8.30
N LYS A 125 -6.38 10.57 9.08
CA LYS A 125 -7.41 11.52 8.60
C LYS A 125 -6.80 12.85 8.19
N GLU A 126 -5.92 13.43 8.99
CA GLU A 126 -5.23 14.68 8.67
C GLU A 126 -4.46 14.56 7.34
N LEU A 127 -3.74 13.44 7.14
CA LEU A 127 -3.05 13.15 5.89
C LEU A 127 -4.01 13.02 4.70
N ASP A 128 -5.13 12.32 4.87
CA ASP A 128 -6.14 12.16 3.83
C ASP A 128 -6.78 13.50 3.47
N GLU A 129 -7.11 14.33 4.45
CA GLU A 129 -7.64 15.68 4.24
C GLU A 129 -6.66 16.56 3.45
N VAL A 130 -5.37 16.57 3.80
CA VAL A 130 -4.34 17.28 3.04
C VAL A 130 -4.27 16.76 1.61
N THR A 131 -4.25 15.43 1.45
CA THR A 131 -4.20 14.78 0.13
C THR A 131 -5.37 15.19 -0.74
N MET A 132 -6.59 15.15 -0.18
CA MET A 132 -7.82 15.49 -0.91
C MET A 132 -7.94 17.00 -1.19
N ARG A 133 -7.40 17.88 -0.33
CA ARG A 133 -7.31 19.33 -0.63
C ARG A 133 -6.39 19.63 -1.81
N CYS A 134 -5.36 18.82 -2.03
CA CYS A 134 -4.46 18.95 -3.16
C CYS A 134 -4.95 18.22 -4.42
N ALA A 135 -5.99 17.40 -4.33
CA ALA A 135 -6.48 16.59 -5.43
C ALA A 135 -7.22 17.45 -6.46
N VAL A 136 -6.83 17.31 -7.74
CA VAL A 136 -7.49 17.97 -8.86
C VAL A 136 -8.18 16.93 -9.74
N PRO A 137 -9.52 16.88 -9.78
CA PRO A 137 -10.23 15.94 -10.65
C PRO A 137 -10.10 16.36 -12.12
N VAL A 138 -9.59 15.46 -12.96
CA VAL A 138 -9.44 15.70 -14.40
C VAL A 138 -10.50 14.91 -15.17
N LYS A 139 -11.48 15.62 -15.75
CA LYS A 139 -12.53 15.02 -16.59
C LYS A 139 -12.05 14.85 -18.02
N MET A 140 -11.28 13.79 -18.26
CA MET A 140 -10.73 13.47 -19.58
C MET A 140 -11.82 13.13 -20.61
N LYS A 141 -11.63 13.61 -21.84
CA LYS A 141 -12.38 13.27 -23.04
C LYS A 141 -11.52 12.44 -23.99
N GLU A 142 -12.15 11.87 -25.01
CA GLU A 142 -11.44 11.17 -26.07
C GLU A 142 -10.41 12.09 -26.74
N GLY A 143 -9.16 11.62 -26.86
CA GLY A 143 -8.04 12.38 -27.40
C GLY A 143 -7.24 13.18 -26.35
N ASP A 144 -7.75 13.35 -25.13
CA ASP A 144 -7.00 14.05 -24.08
C ASP A 144 -5.78 13.24 -23.63
N MET A 145 -4.68 13.96 -23.37
CA MET A 145 -3.46 13.40 -22.80
C MET A 145 -3.10 14.17 -21.53
N VAL A 146 -2.72 13.45 -20.49
CA VAL A 146 -2.19 14.02 -19.26
C VAL A 146 -0.74 13.55 -19.13
N LEU A 147 0.18 14.52 -19.07
CA LEU A 147 1.56 14.29 -18.70
C LEU A 147 1.73 14.75 -17.25
N LEU A 148 2.36 13.90 -16.45
CA LEU A 148 2.57 14.16 -15.03
C LEU A 148 3.97 13.76 -14.62
N ASP A 149 4.58 14.59 -13.77
CA ASP A 149 5.84 14.29 -13.13
C ASP A 149 5.58 13.32 -11.98
N ASN A 150 6.02 12.07 -12.15
CA ASN A 150 5.76 11.02 -11.18
C ASN A 150 6.41 11.34 -9.83
N TYR A 151 7.47 12.16 -9.75
CA TYR A 151 8.11 12.56 -8.49
C TYR A 151 7.24 13.52 -7.66
N LEU A 152 6.41 14.34 -8.31
CA LEU A 152 5.66 15.42 -7.66
C LEU A 152 4.15 15.15 -7.60
N VAL A 153 3.64 14.23 -8.43
CA VAL A 153 2.20 14.01 -8.60
C VAL A 153 1.83 12.58 -8.27
N MET A 154 1.06 12.43 -7.19
CA MET A 154 0.28 11.21 -6.96
C MET A 154 -0.98 11.25 -7.82
N HIS A 155 -1.35 10.10 -8.38
CA HIS A 155 -2.55 9.99 -9.20
C HIS A 155 -3.37 8.78 -8.80
N GLY A 156 -4.67 8.89 -9.01
CA GLY A 156 -5.64 7.86 -8.70
C GLY A 156 -6.80 7.90 -9.68
N ARG A 157 -7.84 7.15 -9.36
CA ARG A 157 -9.03 7.05 -10.20
C ARG A 157 -10.27 7.21 -9.33
N CYS A 158 -11.13 8.16 -9.67
CA CYS A 158 -12.46 8.26 -9.09
C CYS A 158 -13.33 7.08 -9.54
N PRO A 159 -14.33 6.66 -8.74
CA PRO A 159 -15.36 5.73 -9.18
C PRO A 159 -16.00 6.18 -10.50
N PHE A 160 -16.33 5.24 -11.39
CA PHE A 160 -16.95 5.51 -12.68
C PHE A 160 -17.86 4.34 -13.09
N GLU A 161 -18.81 4.61 -13.97
CA GLU A 161 -19.72 3.61 -14.53
C GLU A 161 -19.42 3.35 -16.02
N GLY A 162 -19.73 2.15 -16.48
CA GLY A 162 -19.59 1.75 -17.89
C GLY A 162 -18.16 1.39 -18.31
N THR A 163 -17.91 1.36 -19.62
CA THR A 163 -16.60 0.99 -20.18
C THR A 163 -15.71 2.22 -20.34
N ARG A 164 -14.50 2.16 -19.78
CA ARG A 164 -13.48 3.20 -19.89
C ARG A 164 -12.16 2.59 -20.36
N LYS A 165 -11.56 3.14 -21.42
CA LYS A 165 -10.27 2.67 -21.98
C LYS A 165 -9.24 3.79 -21.92
N HIS A 166 -8.14 3.55 -21.22
CA HIS A 166 -7.01 4.48 -21.10
C HIS A 166 -5.73 3.73 -21.48
N ALA A 167 -4.88 4.37 -22.26
CA ALA A 167 -3.51 3.92 -22.47
C ALA A 167 -2.58 4.66 -21.50
N VAL A 168 -1.52 4.00 -21.07
CA VAL A 168 -0.46 4.58 -20.24
C VAL A 168 0.88 4.25 -20.86
N THR A 169 1.83 5.17 -20.74
CA THR A 169 3.23 4.93 -21.08
C THR A 169 4.12 5.52 -19.99
N TRP A 170 5.27 4.90 -19.76
CA TRP A 170 6.22 5.31 -18.75
C TRP A 170 7.48 5.85 -19.43
N PHE A 171 7.96 6.98 -18.92
CA PHE A 171 9.21 7.57 -19.38
C PHE A 171 10.27 7.38 -18.32
N LYS A 172 11.48 7.02 -18.75
CA LYS A 172 12.65 7.19 -17.89
C LYS A 172 12.95 8.68 -17.80
N SER A 173 13.12 9.19 -16.59
CA SER A 173 13.55 10.58 -16.40
C SER A 173 14.83 10.85 -17.20
N PRO A 174 14.97 12.03 -17.84
CA PRO A 174 16.21 12.40 -18.49
C PRO A 174 17.36 12.42 -17.46
N ASP A 175 18.58 12.27 -17.94
CA ASP A 175 19.76 12.49 -17.11
C ASP A 175 19.85 13.98 -16.79
N TYR A 176 19.34 14.37 -15.64
CA TYR A 176 19.27 15.76 -15.19
C TYR A 176 20.65 16.40 -15.00
N THR A 177 21.73 15.60 -14.95
CA THR A 177 23.12 16.14 -14.95
C THR A 177 23.53 16.71 -16.31
N LYS A 178 22.78 16.39 -17.38
CA LYS A 178 23.01 16.84 -18.76
C LYS A 178 21.99 17.86 -19.24
N ALA A 179 21.02 18.23 -18.40
CA ALA A 179 20.09 19.29 -18.72
C ALA A 179 20.77 20.64 -18.44
N GLU A 180 21.13 21.37 -19.49
CA GLU A 180 21.57 22.76 -19.36
C GLU A 180 20.38 23.61 -18.89
N ALA A 181 20.63 24.51 -17.93
CA ALA A 181 19.62 25.38 -17.32
C ALA A 181 19.13 26.48 -18.27
#